data_AF-A0A0B4EXK3-F1
#
_entry.id   AF-A0A0B4EXK3-F1
#
_cell.length_a   1.000
_cell.length_b   1.000
_cell.length_c   1.000
_cell.angle_alpha   90.00
_cell.angle_beta   90.00
_cell.angle_gamma   90.00
#
_symmetry.space_group_name_H-M   'P 1'
#
loop_
_entity.id
_entity.type
_entity.pdbx_description
1 polymer ?
#
loop_
_entity_poly.entity_id
_entity_poly.type
_entity_poly.pdbx_seq_one_letter_code
_entity_poly.pdbx_strand_id
1 'polypeptide(L)'
;MNVFTIYPAPCAFLRAAGRRVVAAARTRPKADCSVGVRCLSGGVYPRSTAHACQRSWQTPGLCAYARPLGGFPGRRSLFSSSKVIRNYEDLPRDYRDQEGLPFGVRDLSEEEVGRIFGAGFTAAAGNRLLRILHGRRVAGTLDDPAFAVHTAQFPAALIARGLAYLRQQVPVNEVMNAGLRAEDELNQMDRDVEEREEQERTPAASGDGTEGEGMDASPEADPLYGRGAFDRIRARNIAKQKAEDKIAEEERLAKEAEEQVGLSGPLARREDGSRAITNPKVAEYYEKAQSDLEAPPEMKTWERVLPSATLVALVVGFMAAVAMVYEEPVPRYRLLRDVSTAHATVGTLIALNALVFLGWRVPPLWPLFNKYMIFVVATVRPPTLFTAVFSHTRLSHMLVNMVPLWFIGTALHEELGRADFLALYLGCGAAGFLGSLVTYTLRGWLTVTSLGASGATLGLCSAYFWEHRNDGFKVFGLPRDGVHGIVFLALMAALQMAAFGRTRTLRVDIASHLSGMAAGILGIEMLSRTARSRSRSRRGAHAEREVITVWGADGRGGGGGGGEMKTVGGSGR
;
A
#
# COMPACT_ATOMS: atom_id res chain seq x y z
N MET A 1 -2.42 28.20 13.75
CA MET A 1 -1.81 27.10 12.96
C MET A 1 -2.57 25.81 13.27
N ASN A 2 -3.54 25.45 12.44
CA ASN A 2 -4.36 24.25 12.65
C ASN A 2 -3.69 23.03 12.01
N VAL A 3 -3.03 22.23 12.83
CA VAL A 3 -2.50 20.93 12.41
C VAL A 3 -2.95 19.91 13.45
N PHE A 4 -3.97 19.13 13.09
CA PHE A 4 -4.27 17.73 13.48
C PHE A 4 -5.79 17.50 13.50
N THR A 5 -6.34 17.06 12.37
CA THR A 5 -7.65 16.38 12.32
C THR A 5 -7.41 14.90 12.66
N ILE A 6 -7.64 14.53 13.92
CA ILE A 6 -7.74 13.12 14.31
C ILE A 6 -9.10 12.62 13.83
N TYR A 7 -9.12 11.73 12.83
CA TYR A 7 -10.33 10.96 12.51
C TYR A 7 -10.49 9.85 13.57
N PRO A 8 -11.56 9.84 14.38
CA PRO A 8 -11.97 8.62 15.07
C PRO A 8 -12.50 7.64 14.01
N ALA A 9 -11.88 6.47 13.90
CA ALA A 9 -12.49 5.31 13.27
C ALA A 9 -13.66 4.82 14.14
N PRO A 10 -14.72 4.24 13.54
CA PRO A 10 -15.96 3.92 14.24
C PRO A 10 -15.74 2.81 15.29
N CYS A 11 -16.06 3.12 16.55
CA CYS A 11 -16.26 2.13 17.59
C CYS A 11 -17.61 1.44 17.36
N ALA A 12 -17.62 0.36 16.59
CA ALA A 12 -18.70 -0.61 16.62
C ALA A 12 -18.06 -1.99 16.79
N PHE A 13 -18.00 -2.45 18.04
CA PHE A 13 -18.16 -3.83 18.51
C PHE A 13 -17.69 -3.88 19.98
N LEU A 14 -18.49 -4.51 20.85
CA LEU A 14 -18.37 -4.63 22.32
C LEU A 14 -19.07 -3.54 23.15
N ARG A 15 -20.40 -3.51 23.10
CA ARG A 15 -21.25 -3.19 24.27
C ARG A 15 -22.72 -3.57 23.99
N ALA A 16 -23.04 -4.86 24.13
CA ALA A 16 -24.42 -5.30 24.37
C ALA A 16 -24.42 -6.75 24.88
N ALA A 17 -24.37 -6.92 26.20
CA ALA A 17 -24.99 -8.05 26.91
C ALA A 17 -24.74 -7.86 28.41
N GLY A 18 -25.60 -7.07 29.06
CA GLY A 18 -25.57 -6.93 30.50
C GLY A 18 -26.83 -6.26 31.03
N ARG A 19 -27.66 -7.08 31.71
CA ARG A 19 -28.82 -6.73 32.58
C ARG A 19 -30.13 -6.50 31.80
N ARG A 20 -31.28 -7.11 32.10
CA ARG A 20 -31.81 -7.81 33.30
C ARG A 20 -33.04 -8.63 32.85
N VAL A 21 -33.22 -9.84 33.37
CA VAL A 21 -34.51 -10.31 33.93
C VAL A 21 -34.19 -11.14 35.17
N VAL A 22 -34.90 -10.84 36.26
CA VAL A 22 -34.84 -11.47 37.58
C VAL A 22 -36.07 -12.37 37.75
N ALA A 23 -35.93 -13.38 38.61
CA ALA A 23 -36.95 -14.28 39.17
C ALA A 23 -37.19 -15.57 38.33
N ALA A 24 -37.20 -16.79 38.88
CA ALA A 24 -37.25 -17.27 40.25
C ALA A 24 -36.84 -18.75 40.35
N ALA A 25 -36.62 -19.19 41.60
CA ALA A 25 -36.87 -20.52 42.15
C ALA A 25 -35.88 -21.69 41.88
N ARG A 26 -35.09 -21.96 42.93
CA ARG A 26 -34.90 -23.26 43.62
C ARG A 26 -35.17 -24.54 42.82
N THR A 27 -34.14 -25.39 42.68
CA THR A 27 -34.03 -26.74 43.33
C THR A 27 -32.75 -27.46 42.88
N ARG A 28 -31.93 -27.94 43.84
CA ARG A 28 -31.02 -29.10 43.70
C ARG A 28 -31.72 -30.30 44.37
N PRO A 29 -31.50 -31.55 43.94
CA PRO A 29 -30.44 -32.43 44.51
C PRO A 29 -29.67 -33.24 43.43
N LYS A 30 -28.35 -33.49 43.57
CA LYS A 30 -27.63 -34.69 44.10
C LYS A 30 -27.92 -36.05 43.41
N ALA A 31 -26.86 -36.63 42.82
CA ALA A 31 -26.44 -38.06 42.79
C ALA A 31 -25.33 -38.20 41.71
N ASP A 32 -24.05 -38.45 42.02
CA ASP A 32 -23.36 -39.69 42.45
C ASP A 32 -22.82 -40.58 41.29
N CYS A 33 -21.63 -41.13 41.56
CA CYS A 33 -20.88 -42.20 40.88
C CYS A 33 -20.12 -41.83 39.58
N SER A 34 -18.78 -41.81 39.48
CA SER A 34 -17.66 -42.71 39.87
C SER A 34 -17.10 -43.49 38.67
N VAL A 35 -15.82 -43.22 38.38
CA VAL A 35 -14.75 -44.17 37.97
C VAL A 35 -14.83 -44.84 36.59
N GLY A 36 -13.73 -44.71 35.84
CA GLY A 36 -13.46 -45.53 34.65
C GLY A 36 -12.14 -45.21 33.95
N VAL A 37 -11.01 -45.40 34.63
CA VAL A 37 -9.67 -45.46 34.02
C VAL A 37 -9.52 -46.78 33.27
N ARG A 38 -8.98 -46.76 32.05
CA ARG A 38 -8.16 -47.88 31.52
C ARG A 38 -7.18 -47.42 30.44
N CYS A 39 -5.91 -47.56 30.78
CA CYS A 39 -4.76 -47.65 29.88
C CYS A 39 -4.70 -49.01 29.17
N LEU A 40 -3.72 -49.10 28.25
CA LEU A 40 -2.99 -50.24 27.66
C LEU A 40 -3.14 -50.25 26.13
N SER A 41 -2.14 -50.48 25.27
CA SER A 41 -0.66 -50.51 25.29
C SER A 41 -0.23 -51.21 23.99
N GLY A 42 0.81 -50.71 23.30
CA GLY A 42 1.65 -51.48 22.36
C GLY A 42 1.05 -51.77 20.98
N GLY A 43 1.77 -51.77 19.87
CA GLY A 43 3.20 -51.58 19.62
C GLY A 43 3.52 -51.93 18.15
N VAL A 44 4.79 -51.73 17.79
CA VAL A 44 5.54 -52.40 16.70
C VAL A 44 5.45 -51.81 15.28
N TYR A 45 6.62 -51.31 14.82
CA TYR A 45 7.06 -51.03 13.45
C TYR A 45 7.31 -52.33 12.64
N PRO A 46 7.33 -52.29 11.30
CA PRO A 46 8.64 -52.19 10.62
C PRO A 46 8.71 -51.29 9.38
N ARG A 47 9.95 -51.08 8.94
CA ARG A 47 10.50 -50.27 7.84
C ARG A 47 10.43 -50.93 6.46
N SER A 48 10.74 -50.09 5.45
CA SER A 48 11.32 -50.37 4.11
C SER A 48 10.29 -50.72 3.02
N THR A 49 10.33 -50.26 1.76
CA THR A 49 11.44 -50.00 0.81
C THR A 49 11.00 -49.00 -0.29
N ALA A 50 11.98 -48.30 -0.87
CA ALA A 50 11.85 -47.49 -2.08
C ALA A 50 11.57 -48.32 -3.34
N HIS A 51 10.86 -47.75 -4.33
CA HIS A 51 11.10 -48.01 -5.76
C HIS A 51 10.63 -46.83 -6.62
N ALA A 52 11.57 -46.27 -7.38
CA ALA A 52 11.35 -45.38 -8.49
C ALA A 52 10.80 -46.17 -9.70
N CYS A 53 9.85 -45.61 -10.45
CA CYS A 53 9.48 -46.10 -11.77
C CYS A 53 9.22 -44.92 -12.71
N GLN A 54 10.15 -44.73 -13.65
CA GLN A 54 9.99 -43.91 -14.83
C GLN A 54 8.99 -44.59 -15.78
N ARG A 55 8.05 -43.82 -16.35
CA ARG A 55 7.29 -44.23 -17.54
C ARG A 55 7.19 -43.09 -18.54
N SER A 56 7.84 -43.31 -19.67
CA SER A 56 7.81 -42.54 -20.91
C SER A 56 6.97 -43.29 -21.95
N TRP A 57 5.88 -42.72 -22.45
CA TRP A 57 5.20 -43.16 -23.69
C TRP A 57 4.46 -41.93 -24.26
N GLN A 58 4.96 -41.33 -25.34
CA GLN A 58 4.65 -41.60 -26.75
C GLN A 58 3.27 -41.08 -27.20
N THR A 59 3.32 -40.18 -28.18
CA THR A 59 2.23 -39.55 -28.94
C THR A 59 1.55 -40.53 -29.89
N PRO A 60 0.29 -40.25 -30.28
CA PRO A 60 -0.13 -40.49 -31.66
C PRO A 60 -0.78 -39.26 -32.31
N GLY A 61 -0.60 -39.17 -33.63
CA GLY A 61 -0.94 -38.03 -34.46
C GLY A 61 -2.37 -37.96 -34.99
N LEU A 62 -2.66 -36.72 -35.40
CA LEU A 62 -3.58 -36.21 -36.42
C LEU A 62 -4.45 -37.19 -37.22
N CYS A 63 -5.76 -36.93 -37.20
CA CYS A 63 -6.63 -37.11 -38.36
C CYS A 63 -7.47 -35.84 -38.56
N ALA A 64 -7.33 -35.24 -39.73
CA ALA A 64 -7.98 -33.99 -40.13
C ALA A 64 -9.34 -34.26 -40.79
N TYR A 65 -10.33 -33.43 -40.50
CA TYR A 65 -11.47 -33.17 -41.40
C TYR A 65 -11.71 -31.67 -41.46
N ALA A 66 -11.90 -31.18 -42.69
CA ALA A 66 -11.82 -29.78 -43.05
C ALA A 66 -13.19 -29.09 -43.17
N ARG A 67 -13.29 -27.90 -42.56
CA ARG A 67 -14.00 -26.66 -42.97
C ARG A 67 -15.57 -26.66 -43.01
N PRO A 68 -16.25 -25.49 -42.83
CA PRO A 68 -15.83 -24.15 -43.25
C PRO A 68 -15.90 -23.01 -42.22
N LEU A 69 -15.32 -21.90 -42.67
CA LEU A 69 -15.00 -20.63 -42.03
C LEU A 69 -16.18 -19.95 -41.29
N GLY A 70 -15.90 -19.48 -40.08
CA GLY A 70 -16.75 -18.52 -39.37
C GLY A 70 -16.20 -18.16 -37.99
N GLY A 71 -15.61 -16.96 -37.87
CA GLY A 71 -15.36 -16.27 -36.60
C GLY A 71 -14.16 -16.78 -35.78
N PHE A 72 -13.10 -15.97 -35.68
CA PHE A 72 -12.00 -16.17 -34.74
C PHE A 72 -12.53 -16.25 -33.29
N PRO A 73 -12.35 -17.36 -32.55
CA PRO A 73 -12.49 -17.32 -31.11
C PRO A 73 -11.19 -16.75 -30.53
N GLY A 74 -11.30 -15.66 -29.78
CA GLY A 74 -10.20 -15.05 -29.05
C GLY A 74 -9.42 -16.08 -28.23
N ARG A 75 -8.09 -15.92 -28.25
CA ARG A 75 -7.11 -16.74 -27.53
C ARG A 75 -7.56 -17.02 -26.10
N ARG A 76 -7.75 -18.30 -25.74
CA ARG A 76 -7.91 -18.72 -24.35
C ARG A 76 -6.53 -18.75 -23.69
N SER A 77 -6.27 -17.81 -22.79
CA SER A 77 -5.11 -17.88 -21.89
C SER A 77 -5.47 -18.73 -20.66
N LEU A 78 -4.58 -19.65 -20.29
CA LEU A 78 -4.77 -20.61 -19.19
C LEU A 78 -4.57 -19.99 -17.78
N PHE A 79 -4.52 -18.66 -17.68
CA PHE A 79 -4.40 -17.89 -16.43
C PHE A 79 -5.38 -16.71 -16.34
N SER A 80 -6.46 -16.71 -17.14
CA SER A 80 -7.53 -15.71 -16.99
C SER A 80 -8.51 -16.18 -15.91
N SER A 81 -8.31 -15.78 -14.65
CA SER A 81 -9.48 -15.68 -13.77
C SER A 81 -10.31 -14.53 -14.33
N SER A 82 -11.48 -14.82 -14.92
CA SER A 82 -12.37 -13.78 -15.41
C SER A 82 -12.81 -12.90 -14.24
N LYS A 83 -12.11 -11.78 -14.03
CA LYS A 83 -12.46 -10.78 -13.01
C LYS A 83 -13.86 -10.27 -13.36
N VAL A 84 -14.82 -10.48 -12.47
CA VAL A 84 -16.19 -9.96 -12.61
C VAL A 84 -16.12 -8.44 -12.44
N ILE A 85 -16.42 -7.71 -13.51
CA ILE A 85 -16.35 -6.25 -13.55
C ILE A 85 -17.60 -5.69 -12.88
N ARG A 86 -17.45 -4.73 -11.97
CA ARG A 86 -18.58 -4.16 -11.19
C ARG A 86 -18.67 -2.64 -11.25
N ASN A 87 -17.57 -1.97 -11.55
CA ASN A 87 -17.48 -0.52 -11.58
C ASN A 87 -17.40 -0.05 -13.03
N TYR A 88 -18.02 1.09 -13.32
CA TYR A 88 -17.97 1.73 -14.64
C TYR A 88 -16.53 2.07 -15.08
N GLU A 89 -15.67 2.49 -14.15
CA GLU A 89 -14.25 2.79 -14.43
C GLU A 89 -13.42 1.57 -14.91
N ASP A 90 -13.84 0.36 -14.53
CA ASP A 90 -13.19 -0.90 -14.92
C ASP A 90 -13.72 -1.43 -16.27
N LEU A 91 -14.63 -0.69 -16.95
CA LEU A 91 -15.25 -1.12 -18.19
C LEU A 91 -14.24 -1.08 -19.36
N PRO A 92 -14.11 -2.17 -20.15
CA PRO A 92 -13.25 -2.18 -21.32
C PRO A 92 -13.67 -1.12 -22.34
N ARG A 93 -12.71 -0.45 -22.98
CA ARG A 93 -12.99 0.60 -23.99
C ARG A 93 -13.73 0.08 -25.23
N ASP A 94 -13.64 -1.22 -25.49
CA ASP A 94 -14.29 -1.93 -26.59
C ASP A 94 -15.61 -2.60 -26.17
N TYR A 95 -16.12 -2.31 -24.97
CA TYR A 95 -17.35 -2.90 -24.45
C TYR A 95 -18.58 -2.59 -25.33
N ARG A 96 -19.43 -3.61 -25.51
CA ARG A 96 -20.69 -3.52 -26.24
C ARG A 96 -21.83 -4.14 -25.44
N ASP A 97 -22.93 -3.41 -25.30
CA ASP A 97 -24.13 -3.85 -24.57
C ASP A 97 -24.71 -5.18 -25.09
N GLN A 98 -24.55 -5.45 -26.40
CA GLN A 98 -25.01 -6.69 -27.04
C GLN A 98 -24.25 -7.95 -26.59
N GLU A 99 -22.98 -7.79 -26.22
CA GLU A 99 -22.09 -8.88 -25.81
C GLU A 99 -22.18 -9.09 -24.29
N GLY A 100 -22.36 -8.01 -23.54
CA GLY A 100 -22.50 -8.04 -22.09
C GLY A 100 -21.18 -8.34 -21.36
N LEU A 101 -21.26 -8.47 -20.04
CA LEU A 101 -20.09 -8.76 -19.18
C LEU A 101 -20.23 -10.11 -18.48
N PRO A 102 -19.11 -10.82 -18.22
CA PRO A 102 -19.14 -12.03 -17.42
C PRO A 102 -19.53 -11.70 -15.98
N PHE A 103 -20.54 -12.38 -15.45
CA PHE A 103 -21.05 -12.18 -14.09
C PHE A 103 -20.51 -13.22 -13.08
N GLY A 104 -19.65 -14.14 -13.53
CA GLY A 104 -19.08 -15.20 -12.71
C GLY A 104 -17.87 -15.89 -13.36
N VAL A 105 -17.28 -16.84 -12.64
CA VAL A 105 -16.12 -17.64 -13.10
C VAL A 105 -16.54 -18.70 -14.13
N ARG A 106 -17.78 -19.20 -14.02
CA ARG A 106 -18.37 -20.17 -14.94
C ARG A 106 -19.77 -19.74 -15.33
N ASP A 107 -20.21 -20.20 -16.49
CA ASP A 107 -21.61 -20.10 -16.90
C ASP A 107 -22.50 -21.01 -16.04
N LEU A 108 -23.76 -20.63 -15.94
CA LEU A 108 -24.78 -21.41 -15.25
C LEU A 108 -25.19 -22.61 -16.11
N SER A 109 -25.37 -23.76 -15.46
CA SER A 109 -25.93 -24.97 -16.05
C SER A 109 -27.41 -24.79 -16.39
N GLU A 110 -27.95 -25.66 -17.23
CA GLU A 110 -29.35 -25.59 -17.65
C GLU A 110 -30.33 -25.74 -16.49
N GLU A 111 -29.99 -26.55 -15.48
CA GLU A 111 -30.76 -26.66 -14.24
C GLU A 111 -30.77 -25.36 -13.42
N GLU A 112 -29.61 -24.71 -13.30
CA GLU A 112 -29.47 -23.43 -12.57
C GLU A 112 -30.25 -22.32 -13.29
N VAL A 113 -30.18 -22.27 -14.61
CA VAL A 113 -30.96 -21.33 -15.45
C VAL A 113 -32.46 -21.63 -15.34
N GLY A 114 -32.85 -22.90 -15.34
CA GLY A 114 -34.23 -23.35 -15.17
C GLY A 114 -34.84 -22.93 -13.83
N ARG A 115 -34.04 -22.87 -12.75
CA ARG A 115 -34.49 -22.36 -11.43
C ARG A 115 -34.76 -20.85 -11.45
N ILE A 116 -34.05 -20.09 -12.28
CA ILE A 116 -34.17 -18.63 -12.35
C ILE A 116 -35.29 -18.21 -13.30
N PHE A 117 -35.31 -18.77 -14.51
CA PHE A 117 -36.21 -18.32 -15.59
C PHE A 117 -37.43 -19.23 -15.79
N GLY A 118 -37.38 -20.49 -15.34
CA GLY A 118 -38.44 -21.49 -15.50
C GLY A 118 -38.09 -22.60 -16.52
N ALA A 119 -38.93 -23.63 -16.61
CA ALA A 119 -38.73 -24.74 -17.54
C ALA A 119 -38.93 -24.28 -19.01
N GLY A 120 -37.99 -24.63 -19.89
CA GLY A 120 -38.02 -24.29 -21.32
C GLY A 120 -37.02 -23.23 -21.78
N PHE A 121 -36.12 -22.76 -20.91
CA PHE A 121 -35.07 -21.80 -21.26
C PHE A 121 -33.70 -22.48 -21.38
N THR A 122 -33.05 -22.37 -22.54
CA THR A 122 -31.74 -22.99 -22.76
C THR A 122 -30.66 -22.27 -21.96
N ALA A 123 -29.64 -23.03 -21.52
CA ALA A 123 -28.52 -22.46 -20.77
C ALA A 123 -27.80 -21.33 -21.54
N ALA A 124 -27.70 -21.45 -22.87
CA ALA A 124 -27.08 -20.43 -23.72
C ALA A 124 -27.86 -19.11 -23.71
N ALA A 125 -29.20 -19.16 -23.83
CA ALA A 125 -30.05 -17.96 -23.80
C ALA A 125 -30.04 -17.30 -22.41
N GLY A 126 -30.09 -18.11 -21.35
CA GLY A 126 -30.02 -17.66 -19.94
C GLY A 126 -28.74 -16.90 -19.63
N ASN A 127 -27.60 -17.53 -19.91
CA ASN A 127 -26.31 -16.90 -19.67
C ASN A 127 -26.10 -15.65 -20.56
N ARG A 128 -26.55 -15.67 -21.82
CA ARG A 128 -26.49 -14.49 -22.69
C ARG A 128 -27.28 -13.31 -22.11
N LEU A 129 -28.52 -13.55 -21.68
CA LEU A 129 -29.35 -12.52 -21.06
C LEU A 129 -28.68 -11.96 -19.80
N LEU A 130 -28.18 -12.83 -18.91
CA LEU A 130 -27.51 -12.41 -17.68
C LEU A 130 -26.23 -11.60 -17.93
N ARG A 131 -25.45 -11.93 -18.97
CA ARG A 131 -24.28 -11.12 -19.36
C ARG A 131 -24.67 -9.74 -19.85
N ILE A 132 -25.66 -9.65 -20.73
CA ILE A 132 -26.17 -8.38 -21.26
C ILE A 132 -26.66 -7.52 -20.09
N LEU A 133 -27.50 -8.07 -19.21
CA LEU A 133 -28.02 -7.34 -18.05
C LEU A 133 -26.91 -6.92 -17.09
N HIS A 134 -25.93 -7.79 -16.82
CA HIS A 134 -24.82 -7.42 -15.95
C HIS A 134 -23.98 -6.29 -16.55
N GLY A 135 -23.67 -6.37 -17.84
CA GLY A 135 -22.95 -5.33 -18.54
C GLY A 135 -23.69 -3.99 -18.49
N ARG A 136 -24.99 -3.98 -18.77
CA ARG A 136 -25.82 -2.76 -18.70
C ARG A 136 -25.93 -2.15 -17.31
N ARG A 137 -25.91 -2.98 -16.25
CA ARG A 137 -25.84 -2.51 -14.85
C ARG A 137 -24.53 -1.81 -14.52
N VAL A 138 -23.43 -2.26 -15.14
CA VAL A 138 -22.10 -1.69 -14.95
C VAL A 138 -21.89 -0.46 -15.84
N ALA A 139 -22.40 -0.52 -17.06
CA ALA A 139 -22.30 0.55 -18.05
C ALA A 139 -23.34 1.66 -17.86
N GLY A 140 -24.23 1.57 -16.87
CA GLY A 140 -25.22 2.60 -16.58
C GLY A 140 -26.38 2.71 -17.59
N THR A 141 -26.52 1.78 -18.54
CA THR A 141 -27.50 1.85 -19.65
C THR A 141 -28.82 1.12 -19.36
N LEU A 142 -29.10 0.76 -18.11
CA LEU A 142 -30.27 -0.07 -17.80
C LEU A 142 -31.59 0.63 -18.16
N ASP A 143 -31.67 1.93 -17.88
CA ASP A 143 -32.87 2.75 -18.10
C ASP A 143 -32.87 3.51 -19.43
N ASP A 144 -31.81 3.37 -20.24
CA ASP A 144 -31.68 4.05 -21.53
C ASP A 144 -32.50 3.34 -22.65
N PRO A 145 -33.45 4.03 -23.30
CA PRO A 145 -34.27 3.46 -24.37
C PRO A 145 -33.47 3.07 -25.61
N ALA A 146 -32.34 3.73 -25.91
CA ALA A 146 -31.51 3.44 -27.08
C ALA A 146 -30.93 2.02 -27.03
N PHE A 147 -30.57 1.55 -25.83
CA PHE A 147 -29.98 0.23 -25.64
C PHE A 147 -31.02 -0.87 -25.39
N ALA A 148 -32.29 -0.53 -25.14
CA ALA A 148 -33.38 -1.49 -24.90
C ALA A 148 -33.56 -2.53 -26.03
N VAL A 149 -33.13 -2.20 -27.26
CA VAL A 149 -33.13 -3.09 -28.44
C VAL A 149 -32.39 -4.40 -28.17
N HIS A 150 -31.33 -4.39 -27.36
CA HIS A 150 -30.50 -5.58 -27.10
C HIS A 150 -31.16 -6.59 -26.14
N THR A 151 -32.19 -6.17 -25.42
CA THR A 151 -33.00 -7.02 -24.53
C THR A 151 -34.42 -7.23 -25.04
N ALA A 152 -34.82 -6.59 -26.14
CA ALA A 152 -36.18 -6.61 -26.69
C ALA A 152 -36.69 -8.01 -27.06
N GLN A 153 -35.78 -8.93 -27.37
CA GLN A 153 -36.11 -10.34 -27.65
C GLN A 153 -36.57 -11.14 -26.43
N PHE A 154 -36.45 -10.59 -25.21
CA PHE A 154 -36.81 -11.26 -23.97
C PHE A 154 -38.03 -10.58 -23.32
N PRO A 155 -39.03 -11.35 -22.83
CA PRO A 155 -40.13 -10.80 -22.06
C PRO A 155 -39.66 -10.03 -20.82
N ALA A 156 -40.31 -8.91 -20.50
CA ALA A 156 -39.97 -8.07 -19.35
C ALA A 156 -39.96 -8.85 -18.01
N ALA A 157 -40.82 -9.85 -17.87
CA ALA A 157 -40.86 -10.72 -16.69
C ALA A 157 -39.56 -11.54 -16.51
N LEU A 158 -38.93 -11.98 -17.60
CA LEU A 158 -37.64 -12.69 -17.54
C LEU A 158 -36.50 -11.72 -17.20
N ILE A 159 -36.51 -10.52 -17.78
CA ILE A 159 -35.54 -9.47 -17.47
C ILE A 159 -35.56 -9.16 -15.97
N ALA A 160 -36.75 -8.97 -15.38
CA ALA A 160 -36.91 -8.70 -13.96
C ALA A 160 -36.35 -9.83 -13.07
N ARG A 161 -36.60 -11.10 -13.43
CA ARG A 161 -36.03 -12.26 -12.71
C ARG A 161 -34.51 -12.32 -12.82
N GLY A 162 -33.97 -12.06 -14.01
CA GLY A 162 -32.52 -12.00 -14.25
C GLY A 162 -31.85 -10.89 -13.45
N LEU A 163 -32.45 -9.69 -13.40
CA LEU A 163 -31.96 -8.58 -12.58
C LEU A 163 -32.02 -8.89 -11.08
N ALA A 164 -33.11 -9.50 -10.60
CA ALA A 164 -33.23 -9.90 -9.21
C ALA A 164 -32.12 -10.89 -8.79
N TYR A 165 -31.84 -11.89 -9.64
CA TYR A 165 -30.74 -12.82 -9.44
C TYR A 165 -29.38 -12.12 -9.43
N LEU A 166 -29.12 -11.24 -10.42
CA LEU A 166 -27.84 -10.54 -10.52
C LEU A 166 -27.61 -9.57 -9.35
N ARG A 167 -28.65 -8.89 -8.85
CA ARG A 167 -28.54 -8.00 -7.68
C ARG A 167 -28.21 -8.77 -6.40
N GLN A 168 -28.64 -10.02 -6.30
CA GLN A 168 -28.32 -10.89 -5.17
C GLN A 168 -26.90 -11.48 -5.27
N GLN A 169 -26.48 -11.93 -6.46
CA GLN A 169 -25.21 -12.65 -6.64
C GLN A 169 -24.01 -11.73 -6.94
N VAL A 170 -24.26 -10.64 -7.68
CA VAL A 170 -23.24 -9.68 -8.11
C VAL A 170 -23.71 -8.26 -7.74
N PRO A 171 -23.41 -7.80 -6.51
CA PRO A 171 -23.79 -6.46 -6.09
C PRO A 171 -23.01 -5.42 -6.92
N VAL A 172 -23.75 -4.51 -7.55
CA VAL A 172 -23.26 -3.41 -8.38
C VAL A 172 -24.02 -2.16 -7.96
N ASN A 173 -23.32 -1.04 -7.83
CA ASN A 173 -23.95 0.25 -7.54
C ASN A 173 -24.44 0.86 -8.87
N GLU A 174 -25.64 0.45 -9.29
CA GLU A 174 -26.26 0.84 -10.57
C GLU A 174 -26.41 2.36 -10.68
N VAL A 175 -26.80 3.04 -9.59
CA VAL A 175 -26.99 4.50 -9.56
C VAL A 175 -25.66 5.23 -9.73
N MET A 176 -24.61 4.80 -9.03
CA MET A 176 -23.28 5.40 -9.16
C MET A 176 -22.72 5.23 -10.57
N ASN A 177 -22.82 4.03 -11.14
CA ASN A 177 -22.32 3.76 -12.49
C ASN A 177 -23.08 4.55 -13.56
N ALA A 178 -24.40 4.73 -13.40
CA ALA A 178 -25.19 5.59 -14.27
C ALA A 178 -24.80 7.07 -14.12
N GLY A 179 -24.52 7.52 -12.90
CA GLY A 179 -24.01 8.88 -12.63
C GLY A 179 -22.67 9.15 -13.31
N LEU A 180 -21.70 8.24 -13.16
CA LEU A 180 -20.38 8.36 -13.81
C LEU A 180 -20.47 8.39 -15.34
N ARG A 181 -21.36 7.58 -15.91
CA ARG A 181 -21.63 7.63 -17.35
C ARG A 181 -22.21 8.97 -17.78
N ALA A 182 -23.17 9.50 -17.02
CA ALA A 182 -23.77 10.80 -17.33
C ALA A 182 -22.72 11.93 -17.27
N GLU A 183 -21.78 11.88 -16.32
CA GLU A 183 -20.66 12.81 -16.24
C GLU A 183 -19.72 12.69 -17.46
N ASP A 184 -19.39 11.48 -17.90
CA ASP A 184 -18.57 11.25 -19.10
C ASP A 184 -19.24 11.77 -20.38
N GLU A 185 -20.54 11.52 -20.55
CA GLU A 185 -21.32 12.02 -21.69
C GLU A 185 -21.39 13.55 -21.69
N LEU A 186 -21.51 14.18 -20.51
CA LEU A 186 -21.53 15.64 -20.36
C LEU A 186 -20.16 16.26 -20.69
N ASN A 187 -19.08 15.66 -20.17
CA ASN A 187 -17.71 16.08 -20.48
C ASN A 187 -17.39 15.94 -21.99
N GLN A 188 -17.97 14.95 -22.66
CA GLN A 188 -17.82 14.79 -24.09
C GLN A 188 -18.56 15.88 -24.87
N MET A 189 -19.77 16.26 -24.44
CA MET A 189 -20.51 17.38 -25.04
C MET A 189 -19.76 18.70 -24.86
N ASP A 190 -19.20 18.96 -23.67
CA ASP A 190 -18.41 20.17 -23.41
C ASP A 190 -17.19 20.25 -24.33
N ARG A 191 -16.49 19.12 -24.52
CA ARG A 191 -15.37 19.04 -25.48
C ARG A 191 -15.79 19.23 -26.92
N ASP A 192 -16.90 18.63 -27.35
CA ASP A 192 -17.43 18.82 -28.70
C ASP A 192 -17.83 20.28 -28.93
N VAL A 193 -18.31 20.98 -27.90
CA VAL A 193 -18.60 22.42 -27.94
C VAL A 193 -17.31 23.23 -28.03
N GLU A 194 -16.32 22.96 -27.18
CA GLU A 194 -15.00 23.61 -27.23
C GLU A 194 -14.33 23.40 -28.60
N GLU A 195 -14.37 22.20 -29.16
CA GLU A 195 -13.82 21.87 -30.48
C GLU A 195 -14.58 22.59 -31.61
N ARG A 196 -15.91 22.74 -31.50
CA ARG A 196 -16.70 23.53 -32.45
C ARG A 196 -16.37 25.01 -32.35
N GLU A 197 -16.23 25.55 -31.14
CA GLU A 197 -15.82 26.94 -30.91
C GLU A 197 -14.39 27.20 -31.42
N GLU A 198 -13.48 26.23 -31.30
CA GLU A 198 -12.13 26.30 -31.87
C GLU A 198 -12.13 26.18 -33.41
N GLN A 199 -12.95 25.30 -33.98
CA GLN A 199 -13.13 25.19 -35.43
C GLN A 199 -13.76 26.46 -36.03
N GLU A 200 -14.70 27.08 -35.32
CA GLU A 200 -15.27 28.38 -35.71
C GLU A 200 -14.27 29.54 -35.54
N ARG A 201 -13.33 29.44 -34.59
CA ARG A 201 -12.22 30.41 -34.41
C ARG A 201 -11.08 30.26 -35.43
N THR A 202 -10.97 29.13 -36.12
CA THR A 202 -9.88 28.90 -37.08
C THR A 202 -10.38 29.26 -38.49
N PRO A 203 -9.94 30.38 -39.11
CA PRO A 203 -10.46 30.76 -40.41
C PRO A 203 -10.00 29.77 -41.47
N ALA A 204 -10.95 29.16 -42.17
CA ALA A 204 -10.68 28.31 -43.32
C ALA A 204 -9.91 29.12 -44.37
N ALA A 205 -8.64 28.75 -44.56
CA ALA A 205 -7.79 29.32 -45.60
C ALA A 205 -8.24 28.82 -46.97
N SER A 206 -9.18 29.53 -47.60
CA SER A 206 -9.29 29.59 -49.05
C SER A 206 -10.19 30.75 -49.49
N GLY A 207 -9.59 31.73 -50.15
CA GLY A 207 -10.22 32.43 -51.26
C GLY A 207 -10.96 33.72 -50.96
N ASP A 208 -10.20 34.81 -51.01
CA ASP A 208 -10.53 36.09 -51.65
C ASP A 208 -11.53 37.06 -50.99
N GLY A 209 -11.12 38.33 -50.96
CA GLY A 209 -12.03 39.47 -50.92
C GLY A 209 -12.38 40.10 -49.57
N THR A 210 -11.53 41.05 -49.15
CA THR A 210 -11.93 42.40 -48.70
C THR A 210 -12.64 42.59 -47.33
N GLU A 211 -11.89 43.24 -46.44
CA GLU A 211 -12.26 44.23 -45.40
C GLU A 211 -13.42 43.95 -44.41
N GLY A 212 -13.11 44.11 -43.12
CA GLY A 212 -14.11 44.31 -42.07
C GLY A 212 -13.55 44.13 -40.67
N GLU A 213 -12.94 45.18 -40.12
CA GLU A 213 -12.63 45.28 -38.68
C GLU A 213 -13.93 45.23 -37.86
N GLY A 214 -13.97 44.37 -36.83
CA GLY A 214 -15.09 44.22 -35.89
C GLY A 214 -14.66 44.59 -34.47
N MET A 215 -14.95 45.84 -34.12
CA MET A 215 -14.72 46.51 -32.83
C MET A 215 -15.59 45.95 -31.69
N ASP A 216 -15.08 46.18 -30.47
CA ASP A 216 -15.70 46.08 -29.15
C ASP A 216 -17.19 46.41 -29.01
N ALA A 217 -17.76 45.86 -27.94
CA ALA A 217 -19.07 46.08 -27.35
C ALA A 217 -19.69 47.48 -27.58
N SER A 218 -20.90 47.49 -28.11
CA SER A 218 -21.83 48.63 -28.03
C SER A 218 -23.22 48.14 -27.57
N PRO A 219 -23.99 48.94 -26.80
CA PRO A 219 -25.35 48.59 -26.41
C PRO A 219 -26.21 48.52 -27.67
N GLU A 220 -26.86 47.38 -27.86
CA GLU A 220 -27.66 47.01 -29.02
C GLU A 220 -28.65 48.13 -29.41
N ALA A 221 -28.46 48.73 -30.59
CA ALA A 221 -29.33 49.76 -31.13
C ALA A 221 -30.74 49.18 -31.40
N ASP A 222 -31.77 49.84 -30.89
CA ASP A 222 -33.15 49.41 -31.07
C ASP A 222 -33.54 49.55 -32.57
N PRO A 223 -34.02 48.49 -33.24
CA PRO A 223 -34.22 48.51 -34.69
C PRO A 223 -35.29 49.52 -35.12
N LEU A 224 -34.99 50.29 -36.17
CA LEU A 224 -35.80 51.41 -36.69
C LEU A 224 -37.22 50.99 -37.17
N TYR A 225 -37.45 49.70 -37.43
CA TYR A 225 -38.76 49.09 -37.54
C TYR A 225 -38.95 48.21 -36.31
N GLY A 226 -39.80 48.64 -35.37
CA GLY A 226 -39.88 48.08 -34.01
C GLY A 226 -39.94 46.55 -33.95
N ARG A 227 -39.38 45.98 -32.87
CA ARG A 227 -39.17 44.53 -32.70
C ARG A 227 -40.40 43.71 -33.07
N GLY A 228 -40.21 42.76 -33.98
CA GLY A 228 -41.26 41.84 -34.42
C GLY A 228 -41.82 41.02 -33.25
N ALA A 229 -43.06 40.56 -33.38
CA ALA A 229 -43.68 39.72 -32.34
C ALA A 229 -42.82 38.50 -31.99
N PHE A 230 -42.13 37.91 -32.98
CA PHE A 230 -41.24 36.77 -32.79
C PHE A 230 -39.94 37.10 -32.05
N ASP A 231 -39.36 38.30 -32.24
CA ASP A 231 -38.14 38.70 -31.53
C ASP A 231 -38.42 38.95 -30.05
N ARG A 232 -39.60 39.50 -29.74
CA ARG A 232 -40.08 39.65 -28.36
C ARG A 232 -40.32 38.30 -27.70
N ILE A 233 -40.88 37.34 -28.42
CA ILE A 233 -41.08 35.96 -27.93
C ILE A 233 -39.73 35.29 -27.71
N ARG A 234 -38.77 35.44 -28.63
CA ARG A 234 -37.42 34.86 -28.50
C ARG A 234 -36.65 35.45 -27.32
N ALA A 235 -36.66 36.78 -27.17
CA ALA A 235 -36.05 37.46 -26.03
C ALA A 235 -36.69 37.05 -24.70
N ARG A 236 -38.02 36.91 -24.66
CA ARG A 236 -38.74 36.40 -23.48
C ARG A 236 -38.39 34.95 -23.16
N ASN A 237 -38.23 34.10 -24.16
CA ASN A 237 -37.85 32.69 -23.96
C ASN A 237 -36.40 32.57 -23.46
N ILE A 238 -35.48 33.35 -24.03
CA ILE A 238 -34.07 33.40 -23.57
C ILE A 238 -33.98 33.93 -22.14
N ALA A 239 -34.74 34.99 -21.81
CA ALA A 239 -34.78 35.53 -20.44
C ALA A 239 -35.38 34.52 -19.45
N LYS A 240 -36.39 33.76 -19.88
CA LYS A 240 -37.00 32.69 -19.06
C LYS A 240 -36.01 31.53 -18.83
N GLN A 241 -35.30 31.08 -19.87
CA GLN A 241 -34.27 30.05 -19.73
C GLN A 241 -33.15 30.51 -18.80
N LYS A 242 -32.60 31.72 -18.99
CA LYS A 242 -31.57 32.26 -18.09
C LYS A 242 -32.04 32.39 -16.63
N ALA A 243 -33.33 32.63 -16.40
CA ALA A 243 -33.89 32.66 -15.05
C ALA A 243 -34.04 31.24 -14.48
N GLU A 244 -34.50 30.27 -15.28
CA GLU A 244 -34.60 28.85 -14.89
C GLU A 244 -33.23 28.25 -14.61
N ASP A 245 -32.21 28.57 -15.41
CA ASP A 245 -30.83 28.09 -15.23
C ASP A 245 -30.22 28.65 -13.94
N LYS A 246 -30.43 29.94 -13.64
CA LYS A 246 -29.98 30.54 -12.37
C LYS A 246 -30.65 29.92 -11.16
N ILE A 247 -31.96 29.67 -11.23
CA ILE A 247 -32.70 29.02 -10.13
C ILE A 247 -32.19 27.59 -9.94
N ALA A 248 -31.93 26.85 -11.03
CA ALA A 248 -31.40 25.50 -10.95
C ALA A 248 -29.96 25.46 -10.39
N GLU A 249 -29.12 26.44 -10.73
CA GLU A 249 -27.77 26.59 -10.17
C GLU A 249 -27.82 26.93 -8.68
N GLU A 250 -28.67 27.88 -8.28
CA GLU A 250 -28.91 28.22 -6.88
C GLU A 250 -29.49 27.04 -6.09
N GLU A 251 -30.39 26.25 -6.68
CA GLU A 251 -30.95 25.04 -6.05
C GLU A 251 -29.91 23.91 -5.94
N ARG A 252 -29.03 23.74 -6.93
CA ARG A 252 -27.88 22.81 -6.85
C ARG A 252 -26.91 23.22 -5.74
N LEU A 253 -26.53 24.49 -5.69
CA LEU A 253 -25.66 25.03 -4.64
C LEU A 253 -26.32 24.91 -3.26
N ALA A 254 -27.63 25.13 -3.17
CA ALA A 254 -28.40 24.93 -1.93
C ALA A 254 -28.45 23.44 -1.53
N LYS A 255 -28.64 22.51 -2.47
CA LYS A 255 -28.60 21.06 -2.20
C LYS A 255 -27.21 20.55 -1.84
N GLU A 256 -26.15 21.07 -2.46
CA GLU A 256 -24.76 20.76 -2.10
C GLU A 256 -24.43 21.32 -0.71
N ALA A 257 -24.94 22.51 -0.37
CA ALA A 257 -24.86 23.07 0.98
C ALA A 257 -25.69 22.26 1.99
N GLU A 258 -26.90 21.82 1.62
CA GLU A 258 -27.77 20.99 2.45
C GLU A 258 -27.25 19.56 2.60
N GLU A 259 -26.59 18.95 1.62
CA GLU A 259 -25.91 17.64 1.76
C GLU A 259 -24.65 17.75 2.64
N GLN A 260 -23.92 18.88 2.55
CA GLN A 260 -22.85 19.18 3.49
C GLN A 260 -23.36 19.38 4.93
N VAL A 261 -24.57 19.90 5.09
CA VAL A 261 -25.25 20.11 6.38
C VAL A 261 -26.04 18.86 6.83
N GLY A 262 -26.49 17.99 5.91
CA GLY A 262 -27.32 16.81 6.16
C GLY A 262 -26.57 15.62 6.75
N LEU A 263 -25.23 15.67 6.75
CA LEU A 263 -24.35 14.81 7.56
C LEU A 263 -24.07 15.38 8.97
N SER A 264 -24.73 16.47 9.35
CA SER A 264 -24.63 17.08 10.67
C SER A 264 -25.77 16.61 11.57
N GLY A 265 -25.54 15.49 12.27
CA GLY A 265 -26.11 15.31 13.63
C GLY A 265 -25.66 16.44 14.57
N PRO A 266 -25.95 16.41 15.89
CA PRO A 266 -25.87 17.56 16.80
C PRO A 266 -24.43 18.06 17.14
N LEU A 267 -23.49 17.95 16.22
CA LEU A 267 -22.06 18.22 16.34
C LEU A 267 -21.68 19.29 15.32
N ALA A 268 -21.76 20.56 15.73
CA ALA A 268 -21.30 21.68 14.93
C ALA A 268 -19.83 21.49 14.51
N ARG A 269 -19.56 21.63 13.21
CA ARG A 269 -18.21 21.73 12.65
C ARG A 269 -17.72 23.17 12.87
N ARG A 270 -16.47 23.36 13.29
CA ARG A 270 -15.86 24.71 13.34
C ARG A 270 -15.60 25.22 11.92
N GLU A 271 -15.45 26.54 11.75
CA GLU A 271 -15.17 27.20 10.46
C GLU A 271 -13.90 26.69 9.77
N ASP A 272 -12.99 26.06 10.53
CA ASP A 272 -11.74 25.44 10.04
C ASP A 272 -11.92 24.01 9.48
N GLY A 273 -13.15 23.52 9.39
CA GLY A 273 -13.46 22.16 8.90
C GLY A 273 -13.11 21.04 9.90
N SER A 274 -12.64 21.37 11.10
CA SER A 274 -12.34 20.38 12.14
C SER A 274 -13.59 20.01 12.96
N ARG A 275 -13.68 18.73 13.36
CA ARG A 275 -14.75 18.26 14.25
C ARG A 275 -14.57 18.93 15.61
N ALA A 276 -15.58 19.64 16.10
CA ALA A 276 -15.54 20.20 17.44
C ALA A 276 -15.36 19.07 18.47
N ILE A 277 -14.31 19.17 19.29
CA ILE A 277 -14.06 18.22 20.37
C ILE A 277 -15.18 18.39 21.39
N THR A 278 -16.14 17.45 21.40
CA THR A 278 -17.37 17.55 22.21
C THR A 278 -17.11 17.37 23.71
N ASN A 279 -16.00 16.71 24.08
CA ASN A 279 -15.65 16.47 25.47
C ASN A 279 -14.73 17.59 26.00
N PRO A 280 -15.16 18.35 27.03
CA PRO A 280 -14.40 19.51 27.53
C PRO A 280 -13.03 19.13 28.08
N LYS A 281 -12.87 17.94 28.68
CA LYS A 281 -11.56 17.47 29.17
C LYS A 281 -10.60 17.19 28.01
N VAL A 282 -11.10 16.63 26.91
CA VAL A 282 -10.28 16.36 25.73
C VAL A 282 -9.90 17.66 25.02
N ALA A 283 -10.80 18.65 25.03
CA ALA A 283 -10.50 20.00 24.53
C ALA A 283 -9.38 20.66 25.34
N GLU A 284 -9.43 20.57 26.68
CA GLU A 284 -8.36 21.07 27.55
C GLU A 284 -7.00 20.40 27.25
N TYR A 285 -6.98 19.07 27.04
CA TYR A 285 -5.75 18.38 26.64
C TYR A 285 -5.27 18.81 25.26
N TYR A 286 -6.18 19.12 24.34
CA TYR A 286 -5.83 19.60 23.00
C TYR A 286 -5.18 20.99 23.07
N GLU A 287 -5.77 21.91 23.82
CA GLU A 287 -5.20 23.26 24.04
C GLU A 287 -3.81 23.18 24.69
N LYS A 288 -3.66 22.37 25.75
CA LYS A 288 -2.35 22.15 26.39
C LYS A 288 -1.30 21.50 25.49
N ALA A 289 -1.74 20.80 24.44
CA ALA A 289 -0.85 20.11 23.51
C ALA A 289 -0.44 21.00 22.31
N GLN A 290 -1.09 22.15 22.12
CA GLN A 290 -0.71 23.13 21.12
C GLN A 290 0.55 23.90 21.55
N SER A 291 1.35 24.32 20.58
CA SER A 291 2.51 25.15 20.83
C SER A 291 2.13 26.63 20.85
N ASP A 292 2.67 27.38 21.80
CA ASP A 292 2.46 28.83 21.93
C ASP A 292 3.24 29.68 20.89
N LEU A 293 3.92 29.03 19.94
CA LEU A 293 4.76 29.69 18.93
C LEU A 293 3.92 30.11 17.72
N GLU A 294 3.89 31.42 17.44
CA GLU A 294 3.26 31.97 16.24
C GLU A 294 4.16 31.85 14.99
N ALA A 295 5.47 31.96 15.16
CA ALA A 295 6.47 31.84 14.11
C ALA A 295 7.63 30.91 14.52
N PRO A 296 8.29 30.23 13.57
CA PRO A 296 9.51 29.47 13.84
C PRO A 296 10.60 30.39 14.44
N PRO A 297 11.34 29.93 15.47
CA PRO A 297 12.44 30.72 16.01
C PRO A 297 13.52 30.95 14.95
N GLU A 298 13.95 32.20 14.83
CA GLU A 298 15.04 32.60 13.93
C GLU A 298 16.37 32.06 14.47
N MET A 299 17.00 31.17 13.71
CA MET A 299 18.26 30.52 14.07
C MET A 299 19.06 30.26 12.82
N LYS A 300 20.40 30.29 12.92
CA LYS A 300 21.27 29.91 11.80
C LYS A 300 21.14 28.42 11.51
N THR A 301 21.37 28.02 10.26
CA THR A 301 21.31 26.60 9.84
C THR A 301 22.19 25.69 10.70
N TRP A 302 23.40 26.13 11.03
CA TRP A 302 24.33 25.34 11.85
C TRP A 302 23.87 25.23 13.31
N GLU A 303 23.28 26.28 13.89
CA GLU A 303 22.74 26.24 15.27
C GLU A 303 21.60 25.21 15.39
N ARG A 304 20.88 24.99 14.29
CA ARG A 304 19.78 24.02 14.21
C ARG A 304 20.27 22.59 13.97
N VAL A 305 21.24 22.43 13.07
CA VAL A 305 21.73 21.11 12.64
C VAL A 305 22.76 20.55 13.60
N LEU A 306 23.71 21.36 14.06
CA LEU A 306 24.91 20.92 14.78
C LEU A 306 24.57 20.13 16.07
N PRO A 307 23.66 20.59 16.96
CA PRO A 307 23.33 19.83 18.17
C PRO A 307 22.70 18.46 17.89
N SER A 308 21.94 18.36 16.79
CA SER A 308 21.32 17.11 16.36
C SER A 308 22.36 16.18 15.74
N ALA A 309 23.23 16.71 14.87
CA ALA A 309 24.31 15.97 14.24
C ALA A 309 25.30 15.41 15.26
N THR A 310 25.68 16.20 16.27
CA THR A 310 26.59 15.75 17.34
C THR A 310 25.97 14.63 18.17
N LEU A 311 24.69 14.76 18.57
CA LEU A 311 24.00 13.69 19.29
C LEU A 311 23.93 12.40 18.45
N VAL A 312 23.58 12.50 17.16
CA VAL A 312 23.51 11.34 16.27
C VAL A 312 24.87 10.66 16.16
N ALA A 313 25.95 11.43 15.95
CA ALA A 313 27.30 10.88 15.87
C ALA A 313 27.73 10.18 17.17
N LEU A 314 27.45 10.79 18.33
CA LEU A 314 27.79 10.21 19.64
C LEU A 314 27.00 8.93 19.93
N VAL A 315 25.69 8.93 19.69
CA VAL A 315 24.83 7.77 19.97
C VAL A 315 25.12 6.62 19.00
N VAL A 316 25.25 6.90 17.70
CA VAL A 316 25.59 5.86 16.70
C VAL A 316 27.00 5.33 16.94
N GLY A 317 27.97 6.21 17.24
CA GLY A 317 29.33 5.81 17.59
C GLY A 317 29.38 4.94 18.87
N PHE A 318 28.61 5.30 19.89
CA PHE A 318 28.47 4.50 21.11
C PHE A 318 27.82 3.14 20.82
N MET A 319 26.74 3.09 20.03
CA MET A 319 26.12 1.82 19.65
C MET A 319 27.07 0.93 18.85
N ALA A 320 27.86 1.50 17.94
CA ALA A 320 28.89 0.77 17.21
C ALA A 320 29.98 0.23 18.15
N ALA A 321 30.41 1.02 19.14
CA ALA A 321 31.37 0.57 20.15
C ALA A 321 30.81 -0.57 21.02
N VAL A 322 29.53 -0.49 21.42
CA VAL A 322 28.84 -1.58 22.13
C VAL A 322 28.78 -2.82 21.25
N ALA A 323 28.45 -2.69 19.97
CA ALA A 323 28.37 -3.82 19.05
C ALA A 323 29.72 -4.53 18.84
N MET A 324 30.84 -3.82 19.00
CA MET A 324 32.17 -4.43 18.94
C MET A 324 32.45 -5.41 20.10
N VAL A 325 31.81 -5.23 21.25
CA VAL A 325 32.06 -5.99 22.50
C VAL A 325 30.87 -6.88 22.88
N TYR A 326 29.69 -6.62 22.34
CA TYR A 326 28.47 -7.35 22.68
C TYR A 326 28.50 -8.78 22.16
N GLU A 327 28.32 -9.74 23.06
CA GLU A 327 28.11 -11.15 22.74
C GLU A 327 26.67 -11.56 23.06
N GLU A 328 26.06 -12.33 22.17
CA GLU A 328 24.67 -12.72 22.32
C GLU A 328 24.49 -13.77 23.42
N PRO A 329 23.55 -13.58 24.37
CA PRO A 329 23.37 -14.53 25.47
C PRO A 329 22.87 -15.88 24.95
N VAL A 330 23.44 -16.95 25.50
CA VAL A 330 23.00 -18.33 25.22
C VAL A 330 21.52 -18.55 25.63
N PRO A 331 20.77 -19.43 24.95
CA PRO A 331 19.32 -19.60 25.15
C PRO A 331 18.87 -19.79 26.61
N ARG A 332 19.68 -20.43 27.45
CA ARG A 332 19.39 -20.64 28.88
C ARG A 332 19.24 -19.36 29.72
N TYR A 333 19.83 -18.26 29.28
CA TYR A 333 19.75 -16.97 29.98
C TYR A 333 18.73 -16.01 29.35
N ARG A 334 17.93 -16.48 28.38
CA ARG A 334 16.93 -15.65 27.70
C ARG A 334 15.57 -15.77 28.40
N LEU A 335 14.88 -14.63 28.52
CA LEU A 335 13.49 -14.54 29.02
C LEU A 335 12.52 -15.38 28.18
N LEU A 336 12.68 -15.33 26.84
CA LEU A 336 11.91 -16.14 25.89
C LEU A 336 12.84 -17.15 25.25
N ARG A 337 12.90 -18.36 25.83
CA ARG A 337 13.84 -19.41 25.41
C ARG A 337 13.50 -20.00 24.03
N ASP A 338 12.21 -20.11 23.72
CA ASP A 338 11.73 -20.79 22.52
C ASP A 338 11.64 -19.89 21.28
N VAL A 339 11.88 -18.59 21.45
CA VAL A 339 11.81 -17.59 20.38
C VAL A 339 13.22 -17.29 19.88
N SER A 340 13.42 -17.27 18.55
CA SER A 340 14.71 -16.89 17.99
C SER A 340 15.06 -15.45 18.35
N THR A 341 16.34 -15.12 18.44
CA THR A 341 16.75 -13.78 18.86
C THR A 341 16.32 -12.70 17.89
N ALA A 342 16.28 -13.01 16.58
CA ALA A 342 15.74 -12.13 15.55
C ALA A 342 14.27 -11.81 15.80
N HIS A 343 13.42 -12.83 15.97
CA HIS A 343 11.99 -12.64 16.24
C HIS A 343 11.76 -11.88 17.55
N ALA A 344 12.56 -12.14 18.60
CA ALA A 344 12.46 -11.42 19.85
C ALA A 344 12.84 -9.94 19.71
N THR A 345 13.95 -9.63 19.03
CA THR A 345 14.41 -8.25 18.82
C THR A 345 13.43 -7.47 17.94
N VAL A 346 13.11 -8.00 16.76
CA VAL A 346 12.21 -7.35 15.79
C VAL A 346 10.78 -7.27 16.35
N GLY A 347 10.29 -8.34 16.98
CA GLY A 347 9.00 -8.35 17.65
C GLY A 347 8.91 -7.30 18.76
N THR A 348 10.00 -7.07 19.51
CA THR A 348 10.06 -6.00 20.52
C THR A 348 9.98 -4.62 19.86
N LEU A 349 10.69 -4.37 18.75
CA LEU A 349 10.59 -3.10 18.03
C LEU A 349 9.16 -2.85 17.52
N ILE A 350 8.52 -3.88 16.96
CA ILE A 350 7.12 -3.79 16.51
C ILE A 350 6.18 -3.52 17.70
N ALA A 351 6.38 -4.22 18.82
CA ALA A 351 5.58 -4.01 20.03
C ALA A 351 5.73 -2.59 20.59
N LEU A 352 6.96 -2.02 20.58
CA LEU A 352 7.20 -0.64 20.98
C LEU A 352 6.47 0.36 20.06
N ASN A 353 6.54 0.17 18.74
CA ASN A 353 5.80 0.99 17.78
C ASN A 353 4.28 0.90 18.02
N ALA A 354 3.76 -0.31 18.24
CA ALA A 354 2.35 -0.53 18.56
C ALA A 354 1.93 0.13 19.88
N LEU A 355 2.79 0.08 20.91
CA LEU A 355 2.55 0.73 22.21
C LEU A 355 2.49 2.25 22.06
N VAL A 356 3.43 2.86 21.32
CA VAL A 356 3.39 4.31 21.05
C VAL A 356 2.17 4.68 20.20
N PHE A 357 1.82 3.87 19.20
CA PHE A 357 0.60 4.04 18.41
C PHE A 357 -0.68 4.04 19.26
N LEU A 358 -0.78 3.12 20.24
CA LEU A 358 -1.88 3.09 21.20
C LEU A 358 -1.81 4.29 22.17
N GLY A 359 -0.60 4.70 22.57
CA GLY A 359 -0.38 5.88 23.41
C GLY A 359 -0.93 7.17 22.79
N TRP A 360 -0.90 7.31 21.46
CA TRP A 360 -1.52 8.44 20.75
C TRP A 360 -3.04 8.53 20.97
N ARG A 361 -3.68 7.46 21.45
CA ARG A 361 -5.12 7.41 21.78
C ARG A 361 -5.43 7.81 23.23
N VAL A 362 -4.42 8.16 24.00
CA VAL A 362 -4.53 8.56 25.40
C VAL A 362 -4.23 10.06 25.51
N PRO A 363 -5.26 10.93 25.63
CA PRO A 363 -5.07 12.39 25.63
C PRO A 363 -4.05 12.94 26.65
N PRO A 364 -3.96 12.41 27.88
CA PRO A 364 -2.92 12.82 28.83
C PRO A 364 -1.48 12.67 28.32
N LEU A 365 -1.21 11.81 27.33
CA LEU A 365 0.13 11.60 26.78
C LEU A 365 0.48 12.58 25.64
N TRP A 366 -0.48 13.33 25.11
CA TRP A 366 -0.25 14.23 23.96
C TRP A 366 0.82 15.29 24.20
N PRO A 367 0.90 15.98 25.36
CA PRO A 367 1.96 16.97 25.59
C PRO A 367 3.37 16.32 25.54
N LEU A 368 3.50 15.11 26.09
CA LEU A 368 4.75 14.36 26.06
C LEU A 368 5.10 13.94 24.63
N PHE A 369 4.11 13.44 23.88
CA PHE A 369 4.33 12.92 22.53
C PHE A 369 4.58 14.04 21.51
N ASN A 370 3.90 15.17 21.61
CA ASN A 370 4.22 16.35 20.80
C ASN A 370 5.63 16.87 21.09
N LYS A 371 6.10 16.71 22.34
CA LYS A 371 7.45 17.14 22.74
C LYS A 371 8.57 16.23 22.24
N TYR A 372 8.37 14.91 22.25
CA TYR A 372 9.43 13.91 22.03
C TYR A 372 9.17 12.90 20.91
N MET A 373 7.93 12.71 20.45
CA MET A 373 7.57 11.68 19.46
C MET A 373 7.23 12.26 18.07
N ILE A 374 7.41 13.57 17.89
CA ILE A 374 7.27 14.26 16.61
C ILE A 374 8.59 15.00 16.32
N PHE A 375 9.13 14.79 15.13
CA PHE A 375 10.24 15.58 14.61
C PHE A 375 9.69 16.84 13.95
N VAL A 376 10.15 18.01 14.39
CA VAL A 376 9.72 19.32 13.89
C VAL A 376 10.96 20.11 13.49
N VAL A 377 11.03 20.56 12.22
CA VAL A 377 12.19 21.31 11.71
C VAL A 377 12.35 22.66 12.42
N ALA A 378 11.25 23.34 12.74
CA ALA A 378 11.24 24.64 13.43
C ALA A 378 11.76 24.59 14.87
N THR A 379 11.54 23.50 15.61
CA THR A 379 11.90 23.39 17.04
C THR A 379 12.53 22.04 17.32
N VAL A 380 13.63 21.76 16.62
CA VAL A 380 14.28 20.45 16.71
C VAL A 380 14.76 20.21 18.13
N ARG A 381 14.38 19.05 18.66
CA ARG A 381 14.98 18.52 19.88
C ARG A 381 15.82 17.32 19.49
N PRO A 382 17.14 17.32 19.71
CA PRO A 382 18.01 16.23 19.26
C PRO A 382 17.51 14.80 19.58
N PRO A 383 16.90 14.51 20.76
CA PRO A 383 16.35 13.17 21.03
C PRO A 383 15.25 12.72 20.06
N THR A 384 14.48 13.65 19.46
CA THR A 384 13.39 13.31 18.55
C THR A 384 13.86 12.56 17.30
N LEU A 385 15.13 12.70 16.92
CA LEU A 385 15.70 11.95 15.79
C LEU A 385 15.71 10.43 16.03
N PHE A 386 15.66 10.00 17.30
CA PHE A 386 15.59 8.58 17.66
C PHE A 386 14.17 8.17 18.06
N THR A 387 13.48 8.99 18.84
CA THR A 387 12.17 8.63 19.40
C THR A 387 11.05 8.75 18.37
N ALA A 388 11.12 9.70 17.41
CA ALA A 388 10.11 9.83 16.35
C ALA A 388 10.07 8.63 15.38
N VAL A 389 11.12 7.80 15.35
CA VAL A 389 11.16 6.53 14.60
C VAL A 389 10.04 5.59 15.07
N PHE A 390 9.69 5.62 16.35
CA PHE A 390 8.70 4.72 16.96
C PHE A 390 7.25 5.25 16.91
N SER A 391 7.02 6.38 16.26
CA SER A 391 5.75 7.11 16.34
C SER A 391 4.96 6.99 15.04
N HIS A 392 3.69 6.58 15.14
CA HIS A 392 2.77 6.49 14.00
C HIS A 392 1.39 7.05 14.38
N THR A 393 0.76 7.78 13.47
CA THR A 393 -0.59 8.34 13.66
C THR A 393 -1.68 7.52 12.98
N ARG A 394 -1.35 6.84 11.87
CA ARG A 394 -2.28 6.04 11.06
C ARG A 394 -1.88 4.57 11.05
N LEU A 395 -2.86 3.68 11.17
CA LEU A 395 -2.63 2.23 11.18
C LEU A 395 -1.97 1.75 9.88
N SER A 396 -2.45 2.23 8.72
CA SER A 396 -1.86 1.89 7.42
C SER A 396 -0.39 2.28 7.33
N HIS A 397 -0.01 3.46 7.82
CA HIS A 397 1.38 3.91 7.85
C HIS A 397 2.24 3.00 8.75
N MET A 398 1.71 2.59 9.90
CA MET A 398 2.40 1.62 10.76
C MET A 398 2.59 0.27 10.05
N LEU A 399 1.54 -0.27 9.44
CA LEU A 399 1.61 -1.58 8.77
C LEU A 399 2.63 -1.61 7.62
N VAL A 400 2.68 -0.57 6.79
CA VAL A 400 3.65 -0.46 5.68
C VAL A 400 5.10 -0.45 6.20
N ASN A 401 5.34 -0.04 7.44
CA ASN A 401 6.66 -0.10 8.07
C ASN A 401 6.93 -1.44 8.77
N MET A 402 5.95 -1.99 9.47
CA MET A 402 6.14 -3.21 10.25
C MET A 402 6.29 -4.46 9.39
N VAL A 403 5.67 -4.50 8.20
CA VAL A 403 5.81 -5.64 7.26
C VAL A 403 7.26 -5.85 6.79
N PRO A 404 7.93 -4.86 6.16
CA PRO A 404 9.33 -5.03 5.78
C PRO A 404 10.24 -5.19 6.99
N LEU A 405 9.95 -4.51 8.11
CA LEU A 405 10.70 -4.69 9.35
C LEU A 405 10.63 -6.14 9.86
N TRP A 406 9.48 -6.81 9.72
CA TRP A 406 9.36 -8.21 10.06
C TRP A 406 10.16 -9.09 9.09
N PHE A 407 9.83 -9.10 7.80
CA PHE A 407 10.42 -10.07 6.86
C PHE A 407 11.91 -9.80 6.57
N ILE A 408 12.25 -8.56 6.21
CA ILE A 408 13.64 -8.21 5.88
C ILE A 408 14.44 -7.98 7.15
N GLY A 409 13.83 -7.37 8.17
CA GLY A 409 14.54 -7.13 9.43
C GLY A 409 14.90 -8.40 10.18
N THR A 410 14.07 -9.45 10.20
CA THR A 410 14.47 -10.73 10.81
C THR A 410 15.58 -11.41 10.03
N ALA A 411 15.51 -11.42 8.69
CA ALA A 411 16.55 -12.01 7.84
C ALA A 411 17.90 -11.31 8.04
N LEU A 412 17.92 -9.97 7.96
CA LEU A 412 19.12 -9.18 8.19
C LEU A 412 19.65 -9.31 9.62
N HIS A 413 18.77 -9.44 10.63
CA HIS A 413 19.20 -9.70 12.00
C HIS A 413 19.88 -11.07 12.15
N GLU A 414 19.42 -12.11 11.45
CA GLU A 414 20.05 -13.44 11.52
C GLU A 414 21.50 -13.42 11.00
N GLU A 415 21.81 -12.52 10.06
CA GLU A 415 23.15 -12.35 9.51
C GLU A 415 24.05 -11.45 10.36
N LEU A 416 23.51 -10.35 10.90
CA LEU A 416 24.28 -9.35 11.65
C LEU A 416 24.37 -9.65 13.16
N GLY A 417 23.37 -10.31 13.71
CA GLY A 417 23.18 -10.39 15.16
C GLY A 417 22.57 -9.12 15.76
N ARG A 418 22.20 -9.20 17.05
CA ARG A 418 21.36 -8.20 17.72
C ARG A 418 21.94 -6.79 17.78
N ALA A 419 23.20 -6.65 18.19
CA ALA A 419 23.77 -5.33 18.46
C ALA A 419 23.99 -4.54 17.16
N ASP A 420 24.58 -5.16 16.14
CA ASP A 420 24.79 -4.57 14.82
C ASP A 420 23.45 -4.23 14.15
N PHE A 421 22.44 -5.11 14.25
CA PHE A 421 21.10 -4.83 13.74
C PHE A 421 20.45 -3.61 14.41
N LEU A 422 20.51 -3.50 15.75
CA LEU A 422 19.93 -2.37 16.47
C LEU A 422 20.67 -1.05 16.16
N ALA A 423 22.00 -1.09 16.09
CA ALA A 423 22.83 0.05 15.71
C ALA A 423 22.47 0.53 14.29
N LEU A 424 22.29 -0.40 13.36
CA LEU A 424 21.91 -0.11 11.98
C LEU A 424 20.48 0.44 11.90
N TYR A 425 19.50 -0.16 12.57
CA TYR A 425 18.11 0.30 12.56
C TYR A 425 17.98 1.73 13.11
N LEU A 426 18.53 1.98 14.30
CA LEU A 426 18.48 3.30 14.94
C LEU A 426 19.35 4.31 14.19
N GLY A 427 20.50 3.89 13.66
CA GLY A 427 21.36 4.72 12.83
C GLY A 427 20.69 5.18 11.54
N CYS A 428 20.00 4.28 10.82
CA CYS A 428 19.25 4.62 9.61
C CYS A 428 18.10 5.61 9.91
N GLY A 429 17.34 5.38 10.98
CA GLY A 429 16.27 6.30 11.39
C GLY A 429 16.78 7.69 11.74
N ALA A 430 17.82 7.76 12.58
CA ALA A 430 18.41 9.01 13.02
C ALA A 430 19.09 9.78 11.87
N ALA A 431 19.83 9.08 10.99
CA ALA A 431 20.41 9.68 9.79
C ALA A 431 19.35 10.14 8.80
N GLY A 432 18.22 9.42 8.69
CA GLY A 432 17.05 9.83 7.93
C GLY A 432 16.53 11.19 8.42
N PHE A 433 16.16 11.30 9.70
CA PHE A 433 15.66 12.58 10.25
C PHE A 433 16.71 13.69 10.21
N LEU A 434 18.00 13.37 10.38
CA LEU A 434 19.08 14.35 10.21
C LEU A 434 19.17 14.86 8.77
N GLY A 435 18.99 13.98 7.78
CA GLY A 435 18.91 14.34 6.37
C GLY A 435 17.74 15.25 6.04
N SER A 436 16.55 14.95 6.59
CA SER A 436 15.39 15.85 6.53
C SER A 436 15.67 17.20 7.17
N LEU A 437 16.33 17.19 8.33
CA LEU A 437 16.67 18.42 9.03
C LEU A 437 17.55 19.32 8.17
N VAL A 438 18.64 18.78 7.64
CA VAL A 438 19.56 19.52 6.77
C VAL A 438 18.83 20.01 5.53
N THR A 439 18.14 19.12 4.82
CA THR A 439 17.47 19.43 3.54
C THR A 439 16.40 20.51 3.71
N TYR A 440 15.53 20.39 4.71
CA TYR A 440 14.42 21.32 4.90
C TYR A 440 14.85 22.64 5.54
N THR A 441 15.89 22.63 6.38
CA THR A 441 16.48 23.88 6.89
C THR A 441 17.09 24.69 5.75
N LEU A 442 17.86 24.04 4.86
CA LEU A 442 18.45 24.71 3.69
C LEU A 442 17.41 25.25 2.71
N ARG A 443 16.23 24.62 2.64
CA ARG A 443 15.10 25.07 1.80
C ARG A 443 14.18 26.08 2.49
N GLY A 444 14.44 26.45 3.75
CA GLY A 444 13.56 27.32 4.54
C GLY A 444 12.20 26.70 4.90
N TRP A 445 12.03 25.39 4.79
CA TRP A 445 10.79 24.68 5.07
C TRP A 445 10.69 24.27 6.54
N LEU A 446 10.56 25.27 7.42
CA LEU A 446 10.65 25.05 8.87
C LEU A 446 9.37 24.46 9.50
N THR A 447 8.21 24.60 8.84
CA THR A 447 6.92 24.09 9.33
C THR A 447 6.69 22.59 9.06
N VAL A 448 7.68 21.91 8.47
CA VAL A 448 7.58 20.48 8.19
C VAL A 448 7.70 19.69 9.50
N THR A 449 6.73 18.81 9.70
CA THR A 449 6.70 17.83 10.80
C THR A 449 6.74 16.42 10.22
N SER A 450 7.51 15.53 10.83
CA SER A 450 7.68 14.15 10.38
C SER A 450 7.71 13.19 11.56
N LEU A 451 7.24 11.96 11.35
CA LEU A 451 7.26 10.86 12.32
C LEU A 451 7.09 9.54 11.58
N GLY A 452 7.66 8.47 12.12
CA GLY A 452 7.54 7.12 11.59
C GLY A 452 8.86 6.42 11.35
N ALA A 453 8.78 5.10 11.25
CA ALA A 453 9.92 4.22 11.07
C ALA A 453 10.44 4.14 9.62
N SER A 454 9.87 4.89 8.67
CA SER A 454 10.11 4.67 7.23
C SER A 454 11.54 4.91 6.79
N GLY A 455 12.23 5.93 7.32
CA GLY A 455 13.66 6.12 7.06
C GLY A 455 14.50 4.93 7.58
N ALA A 456 14.15 4.39 8.74
CA ALA A 456 14.84 3.24 9.33
C ALA A 456 14.56 1.94 8.57
N THR A 457 13.31 1.67 8.21
CA THR A 457 12.92 0.44 7.50
C THR A 457 13.42 0.43 6.06
N LEU A 458 13.31 1.55 5.33
CA LEU A 458 13.91 1.68 4.01
C LEU A 458 15.43 1.57 4.07
N GLY A 459 16.07 2.11 5.12
CA GLY A 459 17.50 1.91 5.39
C GLY A 459 17.88 0.45 5.57
N LEU A 460 17.14 -0.32 6.38
CA LEU A 460 17.36 -1.77 6.54
C LEU A 460 17.14 -2.54 5.23
N CYS A 461 16.08 -2.22 4.49
CA CYS A 461 15.83 -2.82 3.18
C CYS A 461 17.00 -2.53 2.22
N SER A 462 17.49 -1.28 2.20
CA SER A 462 18.64 -0.90 1.39
C SER A 462 19.92 -1.61 1.82
N ALA A 463 20.16 -1.76 3.11
CA ALA A 463 21.28 -2.54 3.65
C ALA A 463 21.20 -4.00 3.19
N TYR A 464 20.04 -4.64 3.36
CA TYR A 464 19.82 -6.04 2.98
C TYR A 464 20.01 -6.27 1.49
N PHE A 465 19.36 -5.47 0.63
CA PHE A 465 19.49 -5.61 -0.82
C PHE A 465 20.86 -5.19 -1.36
N TRP A 466 21.61 -4.35 -0.63
CA TRP A 466 22.99 -4.03 -0.98
C TRP A 466 23.94 -5.19 -0.69
N GLU A 467 23.82 -5.83 0.49
CA GLU A 467 24.61 -7.01 0.83
C GLU A 467 24.31 -8.15 -0.15
N HIS A 468 23.04 -8.37 -0.46
CA HIS A 468 22.55 -9.40 -1.39
C HIS A 468 22.36 -8.90 -2.82
N ARG A 469 23.13 -7.89 -3.25
CA ARG A 469 22.92 -7.22 -4.55
C ARG A 469 23.02 -8.16 -5.75
N ASN A 470 23.79 -9.24 -5.61
CA ASN A 470 24.00 -10.25 -6.65
C ASN A 470 23.14 -11.51 -6.46
N ASP A 471 22.38 -11.61 -5.36
CA ASP A 471 21.61 -12.81 -5.05
C ASP A 471 20.22 -12.72 -5.67
N GLY A 472 19.74 -13.85 -6.20
CA GLY A 472 18.44 -13.95 -6.87
C GLY A 472 17.30 -14.23 -5.90
N PHE A 473 16.41 -13.25 -5.72
CA PHE A 473 15.19 -13.39 -4.92
C PHE A 473 14.03 -13.90 -5.77
N LYS A 474 13.33 -14.94 -5.29
CA LYS A 474 12.16 -15.51 -5.96
C LYS A 474 10.89 -15.07 -5.25
N VAL A 475 9.96 -14.47 -5.97
CA VAL A 475 8.65 -14.07 -5.45
C VAL A 475 7.62 -15.05 -6.00
N PHE A 476 6.99 -15.84 -5.13
CA PHE A 476 6.05 -16.91 -5.53
C PHE A 476 6.62 -17.95 -6.51
N GLY A 477 7.93 -18.22 -6.47
CA GLY A 477 8.58 -19.20 -7.34
C GLY A 477 8.87 -18.70 -8.77
N LEU A 478 8.65 -17.42 -9.04
CA LEU A 478 8.97 -16.75 -10.30
C LEU A 478 9.88 -15.54 -10.01
N PRO A 479 10.78 -15.13 -10.92
CA PRO A 479 11.29 -15.81 -12.13
C PRO A 479 12.26 -16.97 -11.82
N ARG A 480 12.59 -17.79 -12.82
CA ARG A 480 13.41 -19.03 -12.67
C ARG A 480 14.77 -18.78 -12.04
N ASP A 481 15.40 -17.67 -12.42
CA ASP A 481 16.74 -17.26 -11.99
C ASP A 481 16.71 -16.30 -10.79
N GLY A 482 15.52 -15.90 -10.34
CA GLY A 482 15.34 -14.88 -9.30
C GLY A 482 15.63 -13.46 -9.81
N VAL A 483 15.15 -12.46 -9.08
CA VAL A 483 15.44 -11.05 -9.32
C VAL A 483 16.58 -10.64 -8.40
N HIS A 484 17.63 -10.03 -8.96
CA HIS A 484 18.80 -9.62 -8.20
C HIS A 484 18.44 -8.53 -7.17
N GLY A 485 19.03 -8.57 -5.97
CA GLY A 485 18.82 -7.57 -4.92
C GLY A 485 18.99 -6.12 -5.40
N ILE A 486 19.95 -5.89 -6.31
CA ILE A 486 20.20 -4.56 -6.89
C ILE A 486 18.99 -3.97 -7.61
N VAL A 487 18.13 -4.80 -8.20
CA VAL A 487 16.92 -4.36 -8.91
C VAL A 487 15.89 -3.82 -7.93
N PHE A 488 15.71 -4.49 -6.78
CA PHE A 488 14.82 -3.99 -5.72
C PHE A 488 15.33 -2.68 -5.15
N LEU A 489 16.65 -2.58 -4.91
CA LEU A 489 17.26 -1.34 -4.44
C LEU A 489 17.08 -0.20 -5.46
N ALA A 490 17.32 -0.46 -6.74
CA ALA A 490 17.15 0.51 -7.82
C ALA A 490 15.68 0.95 -7.96
N LEU A 491 14.73 0.02 -7.88
CA LEU A 491 13.30 0.31 -7.91
C LEU A 491 12.89 1.19 -6.73
N MET A 492 13.30 0.82 -5.51
CA MET A 492 13.01 1.61 -4.31
C MET A 492 13.59 3.03 -4.44
N ALA A 493 14.84 3.15 -4.87
CA ALA A 493 15.48 4.45 -5.07
C ALA A 493 14.77 5.28 -6.15
N ALA A 494 14.41 4.66 -7.28
CA ALA A 494 13.68 5.31 -8.36
C ALA A 494 12.31 5.83 -7.91
N LEU A 495 11.58 5.06 -7.09
CA LEU A 495 10.29 5.50 -6.54
C LEU A 495 10.45 6.72 -5.62
N GLN A 496 11.48 6.76 -4.77
CA GLN A 496 11.75 7.94 -3.93
C GLN A 496 12.18 9.15 -4.77
N MET A 497 13.00 8.94 -5.80
CA MET A 497 13.43 9.99 -6.72
C MET A 497 12.28 10.55 -7.55
N ALA A 498 11.38 9.70 -8.05
CA ALA A 498 10.19 10.13 -8.80
C ALA A 498 9.24 10.95 -7.93
N ALA A 499 9.17 10.67 -6.64
CA ALA A 499 8.39 11.44 -5.68
C ALA A 499 9.07 12.76 -5.28
N PHE A 500 10.38 12.92 -5.53
CA PHE A 500 11.16 14.09 -5.10
C PHE A 500 10.55 15.40 -5.62
N GLY A 501 10.44 16.41 -4.75
CA GLY A 501 9.75 17.66 -5.06
C GLY A 501 8.23 17.63 -4.83
N ARG A 502 7.59 16.45 -4.74
CA ARG A 502 6.17 16.28 -4.43
C ARG A 502 5.89 16.01 -2.95
N THR A 503 6.85 16.26 -2.08
CA THR A 503 6.78 16.04 -0.62
C THR A 503 5.54 16.68 0.03
N ARG A 504 5.19 17.93 -0.31
CA ARG A 504 4.03 18.62 0.28
C ARG A 504 2.71 17.98 -0.15
N THR A 505 2.58 17.62 -1.42
CA THR A 505 1.37 17.00 -1.98
C THR A 505 1.18 15.57 -1.46
N LEU A 506 2.25 14.78 -1.43
CA LEU A 506 2.21 13.38 -1.00
C LEU A 506 2.18 13.23 0.52
N ARG A 507 2.52 14.28 1.29
CA ARG A 507 2.66 14.26 2.76
C ARG A 507 3.60 13.14 3.23
N VAL A 508 4.69 12.95 2.49
CA VAL A 508 5.74 11.93 2.75
C VAL A 508 7.10 12.60 2.83
N ASP A 509 7.88 12.26 3.84
CA ASP A 509 9.22 12.81 4.08
C ASP A 509 10.28 12.08 3.24
N ILE A 510 10.43 12.55 2.00
CA ILE A 510 11.34 11.95 1.02
C ILE A 510 12.80 12.14 1.41
N ALA A 511 13.16 13.27 2.05
CA ALA A 511 14.53 13.51 2.49
C ALA A 511 14.95 12.45 3.53
N SER A 512 14.05 12.09 4.45
CA SER A 512 14.32 11.05 5.43
C SER A 512 14.54 9.68 4.81
N HIS A 513 13.78 9.37 3.75
CA HIS A 513 13.87 8.10 3.05
C HIS A 513 15.21 7.97 2.34
N LEU A 514 15.62 8.96 1.55
CA LEU A 514 16.89 8.90 0.83
C LEU A 514 18.08 8.86 1.78
N SER A 515 18.08 9.70 2.82
CA SER A 515 19.18 9.71 3.80
C SER A 515 19.23 8.43 4.63
N GLY A 516 18.07 7.84 4.98
CA GLY A 516 18.00 6.54 5.63
C GLY A 516 18.51 5.40 4.76
N MET A 517 18.12 5.37 3.48
CA MET A 517 18.62 4.39 2.49
C MET A 517 20.14 4.49 2.31
N ALA A 518 20.67 5.70 2.17
CA ALA A 518 22.10 5.94 2.06
C ALA A 518 22.86 5.49 3.32
N ALA A 519 22.32 5.80 4.50
CA ALA A 519 22.89 5.35 5.78
C ALA A 519 22.89 3.82 5.90
N GLY A 520 21.84 3.15 5.42
CA GLY A 520 21.77 1.69 5.40
C GLY A 520 22.88 1.05 4.54
N ILE A 521 23.07 1.56 3.32
CA ILE A 521 24.14 1.10 2.40
C ILE A 521 25.52 1.33 3.01
N LEU A 522 25.78 2.52 3.55
CA LEU A 522 27.07 2.84 4.16
C LEU A 522 27.31 2.01 5.42
N GLY A 523 26.28 1.86 6.27
CA GLY A 523 26.35 1.09 7.51
C GLY A 523 26.68 -0.37 7.27
N ILE A 524 25.98 -1.03 6.33
CA ILE A 524 26.25 -2.44 6.02
C ILE A 524 27.64 -2.63 5.42
N GLU A 525 28.08 -1.73 4.54
CA GLU A 525 29.42 -1.80 3.95
C GLU A 525 30.52 -1.67 5.03
N MET A 526 30.32 -0.80 6.03
CA MET A 526 31.24 -0.66 7.16
C MET A 526 31.27 -1.92 8.05
N LEU A 527 30.11 -2.51 8.33
CA LEU A 527 30.01 -3.76 9.09
C LEU A 527 30.68 -4.93 8.35
N SER A 528 30.35 -5.11 7.06
CA SER A 528 30.91 -6.16 6.21
C SER A 528 32.42 -6.03 6.01
N ARG A 529 32.98 -4.81 5.96
CA ARG A 529 34.45 -4.59 5.96
C ARG A 529 35.09 -5.01 7.27
N THR A 530 34.46 -4.66 8.39
CA THR A 530 34.99 -4.97 9.73
C THR A 530 34.98 -6.49 9.97
N ALA A 531 33.90 -7.17 9.57
CA ALA A 531 33.80 -8.63 9.65
C ALA A 531 34.86 -9.34 8.78
N ARG A 532 35.07 -8.89 7.53
CA ARG A 532 36.11 -9.42 6.63
C ARG A 532 37.52 -9.21 7.17
N SER A 533 37.80 -8.06 7.80
CA SER A 533 39.09 -7.79 8.43
C SER A 533 39.37 -8.74 9.60
N ARG A 534 38.38 -8.93 10.48
CA ARG A 534 38.46 -9.86 11.62
C ARG A 534 38.69 -11.31 11.19
N SER A 535 38.00 -11.77 10.15
CA SER A 535 38.16 -13.14 9.65
C SER A 535 39.55 -13.37 9.02
N ARG A 536 40.10 -12.38 8.31
CA ARG A 536 41.48 -12.43 7.79
C ARG A 536 42.52 -12.44 8.92
N SER A 537 42.36 -11.60 9.94
CA SER A 537 43.24 -11.57 11.11
C SER A 537 43.22 -12.91 11.87
N ARG A 538 42.03 -13.50 12.08
CA ARG A 538 41.91 -14.84 12.69
C ARG A 538 42.55 -15.95 11.86
N ARG A 539 42.39 -15.93 10.53
CA ARG A 539 43.07 -16.91 9.64
C ARG A 539 44.57 -16.72 9.63
N GLY A 540 45.07 -15.49 9.63
CA GLY A 540 46.51 -15.20 9.75
C GLY A 540 47.10 -15.71 11.07
N ALA A 541 46.41 -15.45 12.19
CA ALA A 541 46.82 -15.92 13.51
C ALA A 541 46.74 -17.46 13.68
N HIS A 542 45.80 -18.13 12.98
CA HIS A 542 45.74 -19.60 12.96
C HIS A 542 46.79 -20.21 12.02
N ALA A 543 47.09 -19.58 10.88
CA ALA A 543 48.14 -20.01 9.96
C ALA A 543 49.55 -19.85 10.58
N GLU A 544 49.76 -18.85 11.43
CA GLU A 544 51.00 -18.66 12.19
C GLU A 544 51.12 -19.61 13.40
N ARG A 545 50.01 -20.21 13.86
CA ARG A 545 49.97 -21.20 14.96
C ARG A 545 49.96 -22.65 14.50
N GLU A 546 49.92 -22.92 13.20
CA GLU A 546 50.10 -24.27 12.67
C GLU A 546 51.59 -24.64 12.71
N VAL A 547 52.08 -24.98 13.91
CA VAL A 547 53.43 -25.50 14.11
C VAL A 547 53.48 -26.89 13.47
N ILE A 548 54.06 -26.98 12.28
CA ILE A 548 54.52 -28.23 11.71
C ILE A 548 55.69 -28.70 12.59
N THR A 549 55.45 -29.67 13.47
CA THR A 549 56.53 -30.35 14.21
C THR A 549 57.33 -31.22 13.25
N VAL A 550 58.39 -30.63 12.72
CA VAL A 550 59.49 -31.31 12.03
C VAL A 550 60.65 -31.26 13.02
N TRP A 551 60.92 -32.41 13.66
CA TRP A 551 61.95 -32.68 14.70
C TRP A 551 61.58 -32.39 16.15
N GLY A 552 61.03 -33.40 16.83
CA GLY A 552 61.21 -33.57 18.28
C GLY A 552 62.54 -34.28 18.54
N ALA A 553 63.49 -33.59 19.14
CA ALA A 553 64.79 -34.14 19.49
C ALA A 553 64.71 -34.94 20.79
N ASP A 554 64.40 -36.23 20.68
CA ASP A 554 64.86 -37.23 21.65
C ASP A 554 65.70 -38.25 20.88
N GLY A 555 67.01 -38.05 20.92
CA GLY A 555 67.96 -39.00 20.37
C GLY A 555 68.04 -40.26 21.23
N ARG A 556 67.77 -41.42 20.63
CA ARG A 556 68.55 -42.67 20.78
C ARG A 556 67.99 -43.79 19.89
N GLY A 557 68.82 -44.21 18.93
CA GLY A 557 69.05 -45.62 18.60
C GLY A 557 68.12 -46.30 17.60
N GLY A 558 68.66 -46.57 16.40
CA GLY A 558 68.53 -47.89 15.77
C GLY A 558 67.70 -48.01 14.49
N GLY A 559 68.40 -48.16 13.36
CA GLY A 559 68.10 -49.25 12.41
C GLY A 559 67.18 -48.98 11.22
N GLY A 560 67.80 -48.70 10.07
CA GLY A 560 67.57 -49.49 8.85
C GLY A 560 66.42 -49.08 7.90
N GLY A 561 66.76 -48.93 6.63
CA GLY A 561 65.83 -49.12 5.50
C GLY A 561 65.77 -47.94 4.54
N GLY A 562 66.29 -48.12 3.33
CA GLY A 562 66.43 -47.09 2.31
C GLY A 562 65.19 -46.89 1.43
N GLY A 563 65.33 -45.98 0.45
CA GLY A 563 64.32 -45.69 -0.58
C GLY A 563 64.18 -44.19 -0.81
N GLU A 564 65.18 -43.54 -1.38
CA GLU A 564 65.16 -43.10 -2.79
C GLU A 564 64.42 -41.76 -3.00
N MET A 565 65.22 -40.69 -3.07
CA MET A 565 64.81 -39.35 -3.46
C MET A 565 65.38 -39.08 -4.85
N LYS A 566 64.50 -38.96 -5.86
CA LYS A 566 64.83 -38.35 -7.15
C LYS A 566 64.15 -36.99 -7.25
N THR A 567 65.00 -35.97 -7.23
CA THR A 567 64.78 -34.58 -7.63
C THR A 567 64.58 -34.46 -9.14
N VAL A 568 63.65 -33.61 -9.60
CA VAL A 568 63.72 -32.70 -10.79
C VAL A 568 62.55 -31.71 -10.60
N GLY A 569 62.62 -30.37 -10.65
CA GLY A 569 63.57 -29.45 -11.27
C GLY A 569 63.02 -28.89 -12.60
N GLY A 570 62.27 -27.78 -12.58
CA GLY A 570 61.92 -27.04 -13.82
C GLY A 570 60.95 -25.88 -13.53
N SER A 571 61.35 -24.61 -13.56
CA SER A 571 61.79 -23.78 -14.71
C SER A 571 60.63 -23.00 -15.32
N GLY A 572 60.79 -21.68 -15.39
CA GLY A 572 59.79 -20.70 -15.78
C GLY A 572 59.17 -20.87 -17.18
N ARG A 573 57.95 -20.35 -17.30
CA ARG A 573 57.60 -19.18 -18.13
C ARG A 573 56.36 -18.51 -17.54
#